data_AF-A0A821XSB9-F1
#
_entry.id   AF-A0A821XSB9-F1
#
_cell.length_a   1.000
_cell.length_b   1.000
_cell.length_c   1.000
_cell.angle_alpha   90.00
_cell.angle_beta   90.00
_cell.angle_gamma   90.00
#
_symmetry.space_group_name_H-M   'P 1'
#
loop_
_entity.id
_entity.type
_entity.pdbx_description
1 polymer ?
#
loop_
_entity_poly.entity_id
_entity_poly.type
_entity_poly.pdbx_seq_one_letter_code
_entity_poly.pdbx_strand_id
1 'polypeptide(L)'
;MDPVIGYLKLSGPKECVMKAEKEFDRIKSIQGEQARLLANARDIIWAYEISDNNWEKYIPELNARIEHAHASNLSSIDFINEKHEHCRIDFKNEIEICLNNQRQCQIIRQYDMGLPHHWQIQVENVRRVILLTNTDEYNEIYTEFHQAMAGKYTEIVRIERIQNKQCDVRSFVKQSLGAGFKGTSFGNGTYFTSDAAYAHSFTHANTLNGERCMFWQP
;
A
#
# COMPACT_ATOMS: atom_id res chain seq x y z
N MET A 1 18.20 -13.14 27.51
CA MET A 1 17.96 -12.06 28.48
C MET A 1 16.54 -12.23 28.97
N ASP A 2 16.35 -12.44 30.27
CA ASP A 2 15.01 -12.55 30.85
C ASP A 2 14.30 -11.20 30.82
N PRO A 3 12.98 -11.17 30.58
CA PRO A 3 12.22 -9.93 30.57
C PRO A 3 12.26 -9.29 31.97
N VAL A 4 12.71 -8.04 32.04
CA VAL A 4 12.66 -7.23 33.26
C VAL A 4 11.21 -6.90 33.54
N ILE A 5 10.60 -7.61 34.51
CA ILE A 5 9.25 -7.32 34.98
C ILE A 5 9.35 -6.15 35.97
N GLY A 6 8.96 -4.95 35.53
CA GLY A 6 8.75 -3.82 36.43
C GLY A 6 7.46 -4.00 37.23
N TYR A 7 7.49 -3.73 38.54
CA TYR A 7 6.27 -3.69 39.37
C TYR A 7 5.99 -2.25 39.81
N LEU A 8 4.74 -1.82 39.63
CA LEU A 8 4.26 -0.54 40.14
C LEU A 8 3.60 -0.79 41.50
N LYS A 9 4.13 -0.21 42.58
CA LYS A 9 3.52 -0.27 43.91
C LYS A 9 2.70 1.00 44.15
N LEU A 10 1.38 0.86 44.16
CA LEU A 10 0.47 1.94 44.54
C LEU A 10 0.36 2.00 46.07
N SER A 11 0.46 3.20 46.66
CA SER A 11 0.26 3.43 48.09
C SER A 11 -0.57 4.69 48.31
N GLY A 12 -1.42 4.68 49.34
CA GLY A 12 -2.32 5.78 49.65
C GLY A 12 -3.56 5.32 50.43
N PRO A 13 -4.54 6.22 50.65
CA PRO A 13 -5.81 5.86 51.26
C PRO A 13 -6.47 4.70 50.50
N LYS A 14 -6.99 3.70 51.23
CA LYS A 14 -7.56 2.45 50.66
C LYS A 14 -8.55 2.71 49.53
N GLU A 15 -9.40 3.71 49.68
CA GLU A 15 -10.41 4.07 48.67
C GLU A 15 -9.78 4.58 47.36
N CYS A 16 -8.71 5.39 47.44
CA CYS A 16 -7.99 5.89 46.28
C CYS A 16 -7.25 4.77 45.55
N VAL A 17 -6.64 3.84 46.31
CA VAL A 17 -5.94 2.68 45.74
C VAL A 17 -6.93 1.77 45.00
N MET A 18 -8.09 1.45 45.60
CA MET A 18 -9.11 0.63 44.93
C MET A 18 -9.68 1.29 43.66
N LYS A 19 -9.85 2.63 43.65
CA LYS A 19 -10.28 3.36 42.46
C LYS A 19 -9.22 3.28 41.35
N ALA A 20 -7.94 3.45 41.71
CA ALA A 20 -6.84 3.34 40.76
C ALA A 20 -6.68 1.93 40.19
N GLU A 21 -6.81 0.89 41.02
CA GLU A 21 -6.76 -0.52 40.58
C GLU A 21 -7.87 -0.84 39.58
N LYS A 22 -9.11 -0.43 39.87
CA LYS A 22 -10.24 -0.60 38.95
C LYS A 22 -10.01 0.09 37.61
N GLU A 23 -9.47 1.30 37.62
CA GLU A 23 -9.18 2.03 36.39
C GLU A 23 -8.02 1.37 35.61
N PHE A 24 -7.02 0.83 36.32
CA PHE A 24 -5.93 0.08 35.70
C PHE A 24 -6.42 -1.19 35.00
N ASP A 25 -7.28 -1.97 35.67
CA ASP A 25 -7.90 -3.16 35.07
C ASP A 25 -8.76 -2.80 33.85
N ARG A 26 -9.48 -1.68 33.92
CA ARG A 26 -10.24 -1.14 32.79
C ARG A 26 -9.34 -0.82 31.60
N ILE A 27 -8.24 -0.09 31.84
CA ILE A 27 -7.26 0.27 30.82
C ILE A 27 -6.66 -0.99 30.18
N LYS A 28 -6.26 -1.97 31.00
CA LYS A 28 -5.69 -3.22 30.52
C LYS A 28 -6.67 -4.01 29.66
N SER A 29 -7.95 -4.05 30.04
CA SER A 29 -9.00 -4.68 29.23
C SER A 29 -9.17 -3.98 27.88
N ILE A 30 -9.22 -2.64 27.87
CA ILE A 30 -9.34 -1.84 26.63
C ILE A 30 -8.14 -2.11 25.71
N GLN A 31 -6.93 -2.11 26.25
CA GLN A 31 -5.71 -2.41 25.48
C GLN A 31 -5.73 -3.84 24.91
N GLY A 32 -6.17 -4.82 25.71
CA GLY A 32 -6.31 -6.20 25.25
C GLY A 32 -7.32 -6.35 24.12
N GLU A 33 -8.44 -5.64 24.19
CA GLU A 33 -9.45 -5.63 23.12
C GLU A 33 -8.93 -4.96 21.85
N GLN A 34 -8.28 -3.79 21.96
CA GLN A 34 -7.66 -3.10 20.83
C GLN A 34 -6.61 -3.98 20.12
N ALA A 35 -5.75 -4.66 20.89
CA ALA A 35 -4.76 -5.58 20.33
C ALA A 35 -5.43 -6.74 19.56
N ARG A 36 -6.56 -7.25 20.06
CA ARG A 36 -7.32 -8.32 19.39
C ARG A 36 -7.95 -7.83 18.08
N LEU A 37 -8.51 -6.62 18.07
CA LEU A 37 -9.08 -6.03 16.87
C LEU A 37 -8.02 -5.80 15.79
N LEU A 38 -6.87 -5.26 16.17
CA LEU A 38 -5.72 -5.06 15.26
C LEU A 38 -5.21 -6.38 14.69
N ALA A 39 -5.12 -7.43 15.53
CA ALA A 39 -4.70 -8.76 15.07
C ALA A 39 -5.67 -9.36 14.05
N ASN A 40 -6.99 -9.17 14.24
CA ASN A 40 -8.01 -9.68 13.33
C ASN A 40 -8.06 -8.92 11.99
N ALA A 41 -7.70 -7.64 11.99
CA ALA A 41 -7.70 -6.80 10.79
C ALA A 41 -6.33 -6.73 10.08
N ARG A 42 -5.36 -7.55 10.51
CA ARG A 42 -3.97 -7.47 10.03
C ARG A 42 -3.84 -7.62 8.52
N ASP A 43 -4.64 -8.49 7.91
CA ASP A 43 -4.56 -8.79 6.49
C ASP A 43 -5.66 -8.07 5.69
N ILE A 44 -6.36 -7.09 6.28
CA ILE A 44 -7.47 -6.40 5.65
C ILE A 44 -7.26 -4.88 5.75
N ILE A 45 -7.30 -4.24 4.59
CA ILE A 45 -7.15 -2.80 4.44
C ILE A 45 -8.46 -2.23 3.92
N TRP A 46 -9.06 -1.36 4.71
CA TRP A 46 -10.10 -0.44 4.31
C TRP A 46 -9.46 0.87 3.85
N ALA A 47 -10.00 1.42 2.77
CA ALA A 47 -9.54 2.67 2.20
C ALA A 47 -10.71 3.48 1.64
N TYR A 48 -10.51 4.80 1.55
CA TYR A 48 -11.48 5.73 0.98
C TYR A 48 -10.90 6.47 -0.22
N GLU A 49 -11.75 6.85 -1.16
CA GLU A 49 -11.36 7.58 -2.35
C GLU A 49 -11.15 9.07 -2.05
N ILE A 50 -9.97 9.60 -2.36
CA ILE A 50 -9.66 11.04 -2.29
C ILE A 50 -10.05 11.73 -3.60
N SER A 51 -9.75 11.09 -4.73
CA SER A 51 -9.98 11.55 -6.10
C SER A 51 -9.98 10.33 -7.03
N ASP A 52 -10.41 10.47 -8.28
CA ASP A 52 -10.50 9.38 -9.27
C ASP A 52 -9.35 8.36 -9.16
N ASN A 53 -9.65 7.14 -8.67
CA ASN A 53 -8.71 6.03 -8.48
C ASN A 53 -7.51 6.30 -7.54
N ASN A 54 -7.61 7.32 -6.70
CA ASN A 54 -6.65 7.62 -5.65
C ASN A 54 -7.27 7.31 -4.29
N TRP A 55 -6.68 6.34 -3.61
CA TRP A 55 -7.25 5.72 -2.42
C TRP A 55 -6.30 5.87 -1.24
N GLU A 56 -6.84 6.24 -0.09
CA GLU A 56 -6.10 6.42 1.14
C GLU A 56 -6.54 5.42 2.21
N LYS A 57 -5.56 4.83 2.90
CA LYS A 57 -5.81 3.85 3.97
C LYS A 57 -6.42 4.56 5.16
N TYR A 58 -7.42 3.95 5.79
CA TYR A 58 -7.76 4.36 7.15
C TYR A 58 -6.61 4.04 8.11
N ILE A 59 -6.44 4.87 9.14
CA ILE A 59 -5.47 4.60 10.22
C ILE A 59 -5.75 3.24 10.87
N PRO A 60 -4.72 2.53 11.37
CA PRO A 60 -4.85 1.15 11.83
C PRO A 60 -5.97 0.90 12.84
N GLU A 61 -6.16 1.81 13.79
CA GLU A 61 -7.19 1.71 14.83
C GLU A 61 -8.60 1.81 14.25
N LEU A 62 -8.80 2.74 13.31
CA LEU A 62 -10.08 2.91 12.63
C LEU A 62 -10.34 1.74 11.67
N ASN A 63 -9.33 1.33 10.90
CA ASN A 63 -9.39 0.16 10.01
C ASN A 63 -9.85 -1.10 10.77
N ALA A 64 -9.27 -1.36 11.95
CA ALA A 64 -9.64 -2.51 12.77
C ALA A 64 -11.09 -2.44 13.27
N ARG A 65 -11.57 -1.25 13.62
CA ARG A 65 -12.96 -1.03 14.02
C ARG A 65 -13.93 -1.22 12.86
N ILE A 66 -13.59 -0.70 11.68
CA ILE A 66 -14.38 -0.87 10.46
C ILE A 66 -14.50 -2.35 10.12
N GLU A 67 -13.38 -3.08 10.09
CA GLU A 67 -13.40 -4.52 9.81
C GLU A 67 -14.19 -5.30 10.85
N HIS A 68 -14.06 -4.95 12.13
CA HIS A 68 -14.84 -5.62 13.17
C HIS A 68 -16.36 -5.40 13.02
N ALA A 69 -16.77 -4.17 12.70
CA ALA A 69 -18.17 -3.84 12.45
C ALA A 69 -18.72 -4.59 11.23
N HIS A 70 -17.94 -4.62 10.15
CA HIS A 70 -18.27 -5.36 8.93
C HIS A 70 -18.37 -6.87 9.19
N ALA A 71 -17.38 -7.47 9.86
CA ALA A 71 -17.37 -8.90 10.23
C ALA A 71 -18.51 -9.27 11.20
N SER A 72 -19.02 -8.30 11.96
CA SER A 72 -20.19 -8.45 12.83
C SER A 72 -21.52 -8.24 12.12
N ASN A 73 -21.52 -8.08 10.79
CA ASN A 73 -22.68 -7.80 9.94
C ASN A 73 -23.46 -6.54 10.36
N LEU A 74 -22.77 -5.52 10.90
CA LEU A 74 -23.39 -4.21 11.08
C LEU A 74 -23.65 -3.58 9.70
N SER A 75 -24.72 -2.78 9.59
CA SER A 75 -25.02 -2.06 8.36
C SER A 75 -24.16 -0.81 8.18
N SER A 76 -23.67 -0.24 9.28
CA SER A 76 -22.90 0.99 9.27
C SER A 76 -22.07 1.16 10.53
N ILE A 77 -21.06 2.03 10.49
CA ILE A 77 -20.28 2.48 11.66
C ILE A 77 -20.06 3.99 11.62
N ASP A 78 -20.20 4.65 12.77
CA ASP A 78 -19.94 6.08 12.94
C ASP A 78 -18.54 6.30 13.56
N PHE A 79 -17.84 7.33 13.09
CA PHE A 79 -16.53 7.71 13.60
C PHE A 79 -16.27 9.21 13.39
N ILE A 80 -15.18 9.69 13.99
CA ILE A 80 -14.66 11.04 13.79
C ILE A 80 -13.36 10.91 13.02
N ASN A 81 -13.26 11.58 11.87
CA ASN A 81 -12.04 11.54 11.05
C ASN A 81 -10.95 12.48 11.58
N GLU A 82 -9.78 12.48 10.95
CA GLU A 82 -8.65 13.33 11.36
C GLU A 82 -8.95 14.84 11.28
N LYS A 83 -9.91 15.22 10.43
CA LYS A 83 -10.41 16.59 10.28
C LYS A 83 -11.49 16.96 11.32
N HIS A 84 -11.73 16.09 12.29
CA HIS A 84 -12.76 16.24 13.33
C HIS A 84 -14.19 16.31 12.76
N GLU A 85 -14.42 15.72 11.60
CA GLU A 85 -15.74 15.59 10.99
C GLU A 85 -16.41 14.28 11.45
N HIS A 86 -17.71 14.31 11.69
CA HIS A 86 -18.48 13.11 11.96
C HIS A 86 -18.77 12.39 10.64
N CYS A 87 -18.28 11.17 10.52
CA CYS A 87 -18.46 10.34 9.33
C CYS A 87 -19.22 9.06 9.69
N ARG A 88 -19.94 8.53 8.69
CA ARG A 88 -20.58 7.23 8.72
C ARG A 88 -20.09 6.41 7.53
N ILE A 89 -19.61 5.20 7.77
CA ILE A 89 -19.46 4.20 6.72
C ILE A 89 -20.76 3.43 6.60
N ASP A 90 -21.31 3.39 5.39
CA ASP A 90 -22.43 2.53 5.00
C ASP A 90 -21.88 1.33 4.22
N PHE A 91 -21.90 0.16 4.86
CA PHE A 91 -21.34 -1.06 4.28
C PHE A 91 -22.17 -1.61 3.13
N LYS A 92 -23.47 -1.27 3.06
CA LYS A 92 -24.35 -1.75 1.98
C LYS A 92 -24.07 -1.03 0.67
N ASN A 93 -23.80 0.26 0.77
CA ASN A 93 -23.55 1.12 -0.39
C ASN A 93 -22.05 1.32 -0.66
N GLU A 94 -21.17 0.78 0.19
CA GLU A 94 -19.72 0.91 0.11
C GLU A 94 -19.28 2.38 -0.01
N ILE A 95 -19.83 3.23 0.87
CA ILE A 95 -19.51 4.66 0.92
C ILE A 95 -19.22 5.14 2.35
N GLU A 96 -18.38 6.15 2.45
CA GLU A 96 -18.28 7.02 3.62
C GLU A 96 -19.10 8.28 3.37
N ILE A 97 -19.88 8.69 4.37
CA ILE A 97 -20.72 9.88 4.37
C ILE A 97 -20.24 10.80 5.50
N CYS A 98 -19.69 11.96 5.16
CA CYS A 98 -19.40 13.01 6.12
C CYS A 98 -20.73 13.69 6.53
N LEU A 99 -21.22 13.43 7.73
CA LEU A 99 -22.54 13.89 8.20
C LEU A 99 -22.63 15.42 8.30
N ASN A 100 -21.50 16.09 8.55
CA ASN A 100 -21.42 17.55 8.68
C ASN A 100 -21.67 18.30 7.35
N ASN A 101 -21.16 17.78 6.24
CA ASN A 101 -21.16 18.47 4.94
C ASN A 101 -21.82 17.65 3.81
N GLN A 102 -22.33 16.45 4.13
CA GLN A 102 -22.96 15.50 3.21
C GLN A 102 -22.05 15.07 2.06
N ARG A 103 -20.73 15.28 2.17
CA ARG A 103 -19.76 14.74 1.22
C ARG A 103 -19.77 13.22 1.30
N GLN A 104 -19.71 12.58 0.15
CA GLN A 104 -19.61 11.13 0.04
C GLN A 104 -18.35 10.75 -0.72
N CYS A 105 -17.70 9.69 -0.30
CA CYS A 105 -16.63 9.03 -1.06
C CYS A 105 -16.82 7.53 -1.04
N GLN A 106 -16.33 6.87 -2.09
CA GLN A 106 -16.33 5.41 -2.17
C GLN A 106 -15.34 4.85 -1.15
N ILE A 107 -15.63 3.65 -0.63
CA ILE A 107 -14.69 2.89 0.18
C ILE A 107 -14.44 1.53 -0.46
N ILE A 108 -13.28 0.95 -0.16
CA ILE A 108 -12.92 -0.39 -0.61
C ILE A 108 -12.36 -1.19 0.54
N ARG A 109 -12.63 -2.49 0.51
CA ARG A 109 -12.05 -3.51 1.38
C ARG A 109 -11.11 -4.38 0.56
N GLN A 110 -9.84 -4.47 0.95
CA GLN A 110 -8.84 -5.27 0.25
C GLN A 110 -8.04 -6.15 1.19
N TYR A 111 -7.55 -7.28 0.69
CA TYR A 111 -6.60 -8.10 1.43
C TYR A 111 -5.20 -7.52 1.27
N ASP A 112 -4.49 -7.37 2.38
CA ASP A 112 -3.05 -7.13 2.35
C ASP A 112 -2.35 -8.43 1.93
N MET A 113 -1.99 -8.52 0.66
CA MET A 113 -1.26 -9.68 0.12
C MET A 113 0.23 -9.64 0.46
N GLY A 114 0.66 -8.84 1.45
CA GLY A 114 2.07 -8.59 1.74
C GLY A 114 2.75 -7.76 0.64
N LEU A 115 1.97 -6.91 -0.03
CA LEU A 115 2.48 -6.04 -1.08
C LEU A 115 3.44 -5.01 -0.47
N PRO A 116 4.44 -4.52 -1.24
CA PRO A 116 5.38 -3.53 -0.72
C PRO A 116 4.66 -2.31 -0.11
N HIS A 117 5.07 -1.87 1.07
CA HIS A 117 4.40 -0.79 1.81
C HIS A 117 4.26 0.53 1.03
N HIS A 118 5.20 0.80 0.13
CA HIS A 118 5.19 1.98 -0.73
C HIS A 118 4.21 1.86 -1.92
N TRP A 119 3.55 0.71 -2.09
CA TRP A 119 2.54 0.55 -3.12
C TRP A 119 1.28 1.35 -2.81
N GLN A 120 0.75 1.99 -3.84
CA GLN A 120 -0.52 2.68 -3.74
C GLN A 120 -1.61 1.63 -3.75
N ILE A 121 -2.67 1.88 -3.00
CA ILE A 121 -3.86 1.03 -3.09
C ILE A 121 -4.40 1.15 -4.50
N GLN A 122 -4.73 0.02 -5.11
CA GLN A 122 -5.28 -0.05 -6.45
C GLN A 122 -6.51 -0.94 -6.41
N VAL A 123 -7.56 -0.61 -7.13
CA VAL A 123 -8.71 -1.52 -7.34
C VAL A 123 -8.32 -2.57 -8.38
N GLU A 124 -7.70 -2.11 -9.46
CA GLU A 124 -7.26 -2.93 -10.58
C GLU A 124 -6.11 -3.89 -10.22
N ASN A 125 -5.89 -4.87 -11.10
CA ASN A 125 -4.79 -5.83 -10.94
C ASN A 125 -3.43 -5.22 -11.29
N VAL A 126 -3.40 -4.25 -12.21
CA VAL A 126 -2.17 -3.61 -12.66
C VAL A 126 -2.37 -2.11 -12.68
N ARG A 127 -1.54 -1.38 -11.92
CA ARG A 127 -1.51 0.08 -11.92
C ARG A 127 -0.13 0.57 -12.35
N ARG A 128 -0.09 1.61 -13.17
CA ARG A 128 1.12 2.37 -13.49
C ARG A 128 1.14 3.63 -12.63
N VAL A 129 2.19 3.81 -11.85
CA VAL A 129 2.37 4.97 -10.98
C VAL A 129 3.54 5.78 -11.52
N ILE A 130 3.28 6.99 -11.99
CA ILE A 130 4.34 7.91 -12.40
C ILE A 130 5.14 8.30 -11.15
N LEU A 131 6.45 8.10 -11.20
CA LEU A 131 7.37 8.50 -10.13
C LEU A 131 7.68 9.99 -10.25
N LEU A 132 7.57 10.71 -9.13
CA LEU A 132 7.90 12.13 -9.08
C LEU A 132 9.42 12.31 -9.04
N THR A 133 9.93 13.31 -9.77
CA THR A 133 11.37 13.58 -9.95
C THR A 133 12.11 13.94 -8.66
N ASN A 134 11.38 14.27 -7.59
CA ASN A 134 11.92 14.60 -6.28
C ASN A 134 11.91 13.44 -5.28
N THR A 135 11.63 12.21 -5.73
CA THR A 135 11.60 11.02 -4.86
C THR A 135 12.92 10.26 -4.94
N ASP A 136 13.31 9.63 -3.83
CA ASP A 136 14.54 8.81 -3.78
C ASP A 136 14.50 7.68 -4.80
N GLU A 137 13.36 7.00 -4.92
CA GLU A 137 13.13 5.92 -5.90
C GLU A 137 13.33 6.39 -7.35
N TYR A 138 12.84 7.60 -7.71
CA TYR A 138 13.11 8.17 -9.02
C TYR A 138 14.60 8.42 -9.22
N ASN A 139 15.25 9.04 -8.23
CA ASN A 139 16.66 9.44 -8.33
C ASN A 139 17.60 8.24 -8.44
N GLU A 140 17.31 7.15 -7.75
CA GLU A 140 18.05 5.89 -7.84
C GLU A 140 18.00 5.32 -9.26
N ILE A 141 16.79 5.08 -9.79
CA ILE A 141 16.60 4.54 -11.15
C ILE A 141 17.18 5.48 -12.20
N TYR A 142 16.95 6.79 -12.04
CA TYR A 142 17.48 7.81 -12.95
C TYR A 142 19.01 7.76 -13.00
N THR A 143 19.67 7.68 -11.85
CA THR A 143 21.14 7.71 -11.76
C THR A 143 21.74 6.50 -12.47
N GLU A 144 21.23 5.30 -12.19
CA GLU A 144 21.71 4.06 -12.81
C GLU A 144 21.47 4.05 -14.32
N PHE A 145 20.26 4.43 -14.76
CA PHE A 145 19.94 4.52 -16.18
C PHE A 145 20.80 5.56 -16.88
N HIS A 146 20.95 6.76 -16.33
CA HIS A 146 21.73 7.85 -16.93
C HIS A 146 23.19 7.44 -17.13
N GLN A 147 23.78 6.79 -16.13
CA GLN A 147 25.15 6.28 -16.21
C GLN A 147 25.29 5.21 -17.30
N ALA A 148 24.37 4.25 -17.38
CA ALA A 148 24.43 3.18 -18.38
C ALA A 148 24.13 3.66 -19.81
N MET A 149 23.32 4.71 -19.96
CA MET A 149 22.82 5.21 -21.24
C MET A 149 23.47 6.51 -21.71
N ALA A 150 24.56 6.96 -21.07
CA ALA A 150 25.24 8.21 -21.40
C ALA A 150 25.50 8.36 -22.91
N GLY A 151 24.96 9.43 -23.51
CA GLY A 151 25.10 9.74 -24.93
C GLY A 151 24.25 8.91 -25.90
N LYS A 152 23.40 8.00 -25.39
CA LYS A 152 22.54 7.11 -26.21
C LYS A 152 21.06 7.47 -26.18
N TYR A 153 20.68 8.50 -25.43
CA TYR A 153 19.30 9.00 -25.35
C TYR A 153 19.30 10.53 -25.26
N THR A 154 18.17 11.16 -25.57
CA THR A 154 18.00 12.62 -25.53
C THR A 154 17.40 13.09 -24.22
N GLU A 155 16.29 12.49 -23.81
CA GLU A 155 15.57 12.83 -22.58
C GLU A 155 14.82 11.61 -22.03
N ILE A 156 14.57 11.62 -20.71
CA ILE A 156 13.66 10.66 -20.07
C ILE A 156 12.31 11.37 -19.93
N VAL A 157 11.30 10.86 -20.63
CA VAL A 157 9.95 11.47 -20.61
C VAL A 157 9.28 11.27 -19.26
N ARG A 158 9.36 10.06 -18.69
CA ARG A 158 8.81 9.69 -17.38
C ARG A 158 9.35 8.34 -16.93
N ILE A 159 9.30 8.10 -15.62
CA ILE A 159 9.54 6.79 -15.01
C ILE A 159 8.22 6.35 -14.38
N GLU A 160 7.78 5.13 -14.70
CA GLU A 160 6.54 4.55 -14.19
C GLU A 160 6.86 3.28 -13.41
N ARG A 161 6.40 3.20 -12.15
CA ARG A 161 6.37 1.94 -11.40
C ARG A 161 5.13 1.15 -11.78
N ILE A 162 5.33 -0.13 -12.10
CA ILE A 162 4.25 -1.08 -12.38
C ILE A 162 3.92 -1.82 -11.08
N GLN A 163 2.71 -1.62 -10.57
CA GLN A 163 2.18 -2.32 -9.40
C GLN A 163 1.21 -3.40 -9.87
N ASN A 164 1.64 -4.66 -9.88
CA ASN A 164 0.79 -5.77 -10.32
C ASN A 164 0.45 -6.69 -9.13
N LYS A 165 -0.82 -6.73 -8.73
CA LYS A 165 -1.36 -7.55 -7.63
C LYS A 165 -1.14 -9.05 -7.84
N GLN A 166 -1.10 -9.52 -9.08
CA GLN A 166 -0.93 -10.95 -9.41
C GLN A 166 0.54 -11.35 -9.53
N CYS A 167 1.43 -10.38 -9.74
CA CYS A 167 2.87 -10.57 -9.67
C CYS A 167 3.33 -10.41 -8.21
N ASP A 168 2.81 -11.28 -7.34
CA ASP A 168 3.42 -11.49 -6.03
C ASP A 168 4.87 -11.98 -6.22
N VAL A 169 5.74 -11.66 -5.26
CA VAL A 169 7.20 -11.83 -5.24
C VAL A 169 7.62 -13.30 -5.48
N ARG A 170 6.68 -14.25 -5.41
CA ARG A 170 6.88 -15.69 -5.72
C ARG A 170 6.55 -16.10 -7.16
N SER A 171 5.77 -15.30 -7.90
CA SER A 171 5.24 -15.65 -9.24
C SER A 171 5.98 -15.00 -10.41
N PHE A 172 7.12 -14.31 -10.18
CA PHE A 172 8.10 -14.03 -11.24
C PHE A 172 8.74 -15.31 -11.82
N VAL A 173 8.26 -16.49 -11.44
CA VAL A 173 8.39 -17.70 -12.24
C VAL A 173 7.44 -17.61 -13.45
N LYS A 174 7.99 -17.11 -14.56
CA LYS A 174 7.55 -17.41 -15.94
C LYS A 174 6.17 -16.94 -16.38
N GLN A 175 5.77 -15.68 -16.13
CA GLN A 175 4.82 -15.08 -17.07
C GLN A 175 5.59 -14.63 -18.30
N SER A 176 5.40 -15.36 -19.39
CA SER A 176 6.16 -15.25 -20.63
C SER A 176 5.92 -13.88 -21.25
N LEU A 177 6.82 -12.91 -21.00
CA LEU A 177 7.03 -11.81 -21.94
C LEU A 177 7.51 -12.50 -23.21
N GLY A 178 6.60 -12.69 -24.17
CA GLY A 178 6.83 -13.53 -25.35
C GLY A 178 8.20 -13.28 -25.97
N ALA A 179 8.94 -14.36 -26.20
CA ALA A 179 10.28 -14.27 -26.80
C ALA A 179 10.16 -13.58 -28.18
N GLY A 180 10.75 -12.39 -28.29
CA GLY A 180 10.83 -11.68 -29.56
C GLY A 180 11.74 -12.40 -30.56
N PHE A 181 11.62 -12.03 -31.84
CA PHE A 181 12.25 -12.66 -33.01
C PHE A 181 13.78 -12.59 -33.08
N LYS A 182 14.47 -12.11 -32.02
CA LYS A 182 15.91 -11.87 -32.01
C LYS A 182 16.61 -12.75 -30.97
N GLY A 183 17.34 -13.74 -31.46
CA GLY A 183 18.39 -14.45 -30.71
C GLY A 183 17.89 -15.49 -29.72
N THR A 184 17.48 -16.66 -30.22
CA THR A 184 17.21 -17.86 -29.40
C THR A 184 18.48 -18.68 -29.14
N SER A 185 19.67 -18.08 -29.25
CA SER A 185 20.96 -18.78 -29.15
C SER A 185 21.16 -19.51 -27.82
N PHE A 186 20.41 -19.10 -26.78
CA PHE A 186 20.43 -19.70 -25.44
C PHE A 186 19.07 -20.31 -25.05
N GLY A 187 18.22 -20.64 -26.04
CA GLY A 187 16.91 -21.26 -25.85
C GLY A 187 15.72 -20.32 -26.11
N ASN A 188 14.51 -20.81 -25.86
CA ASN A 188 13.30 -19.99 -25.97
C ASN A 188 12.94 -19.45 -24.59
N GLY A 189 13.11 -18.13 -24.40
CA GLY A 189 12.82 -17.49 -23.11
C GLY A 189 12.76 -15.97 -23.19
N THR A 190 12.46 -15.37 -22.05
CA THR A 190 12.58 -13.93 -21.83
C THR A 190 14.01 -13.62 -21.41
N TYR A 191 14.64 -12.64 -22.06
CA TYR A 191 16.01 -12.24 -21.80
C TYR A 191 16.06 -10.94 -21.00
N PHE A 192 17.00 -10.88 -20.07
CA PHE A 192 17.34 -9.71 -19.28
C PHE A 192 18.82 -9.42 -19.48
N THR A 193 19.21 -8.16 -19.36
CA THR A 193 20.61 -7.73 -19.44
C THR A 193 20.86 -6.70 -18.35
N SER A 194 22.06 -6.71 -17.77
CA SER A 194 22.51 -5.65 -16.86
C SER A 194 22.99 -4.40 -17.61
N ASP A 195 23.19 -4.49 -18.93
CA ASP A 195 23.58 -3.36 -19.77
C ASP A 195 22.33 -2.72 -20.41
N ALA A 196 21.91 -1.58 -19.87
CA ALA A 196 20.78 -0.82 -20.38
C ALA A 196 20.96 -0.43 -21.86
N ALA A 197 22.19 -0.20 -22.33
CA ALA A 197 22.43 0.14 -23.72
C ALA A 197 22.23 -1.06 -24.65
N TYR A 198 22.59 -2.26 -24.19
CA TYR A 198 22.23 -3.48 -24.90
C TYR A 198 20.71 -3.62 -24.97
N ALA A 199 20.00 -3.48 -23.85
CA ALA A 199 18.52 -3.52 -23.83
C ALA A 199 17.90 -2.47 -24.77
N HIS A 200 18.47 -1.27 -24.83
CA HIS A 200 18.00 -0.18 -25.68
C HIS A 200 17.98 -0.56 -27.16
N SER A 201 18.95 -1.36 -27.63
CA SER A 201 18.99 -1.81 -29.02
C SER A 201 17.82 -2.72 -29.43
N PHE A 202 17.12 -3.31 -28.45
CA PHE A 202 15.91 -4.13 -28.64
C PHE A 202 14.62 -3.32 -28.43
N THR A 203 14.71 -2.07 -28.00
CA THR A 203 13.54 -1.19 -27.93
C THR A 203 13.16 -0.72 -29.33
N HIS A 204 11.86 -0.64 -29.58
CA HIS A 204 11.32 -0.06 -30.81
C HIS A 204 10.82 1.35 -30.50
N ALA A 205 11.19 2.31 -31.34
CA ALA A 205 10.62 3.65 -31.26
C ALA A 205 9.16 3.59 -31.68
N ASN A 206 8.29 4.21 -30.89
CA ASN A 206 6.91 4.43 -31.23
C ASN A 206 6.86 5.29 -32.50
N THR A 207 6.12 4.83 -33.51
CA THR A 207 6.05 5.45 -34.84
C THR A 207 5.41 6.84 -34.82
N LEU A 208 4.67 7.19 -33.78
CA LEU A 208 3.95 8.47 -33.68
C LEU A 208 4.80 9.57 -33.04
N ASN A 209 5.52 9.27 -31.97
CA ASN A 209 6.23 10.26 -31.16
C ASN A 209 7.74 9.95 -30.98
N GLY A 210 8.24 8.85 -31.53
CA GLY A 210 9.62 8.42 -31.40
C GLY A 210 10.01 7.87 -30.03
N GLU A 211 9.09 7.83 -29.06
CA GLU A 211 9.36 7.36 -27.70
C GLU A 211 9.75 5.88 -27.68
N ARG A 212 10.68 5.53 -26.79
CA ARG A 212 11.10 4.15 -26.55
C ARG A 212 10.78 3.77 -25.10
N CYS A 213 10.33 2.54 -24.89
CA CYS A 213 10.06 2.01 -23.56
C CYS A 213 11.06 0.91 -23.22
N MET A 214 11.54 0.91 -21.98
CA MET A 214 12.42 -0.11 -21.42
C MET A 214 11.87 -0.50 -20.05
N PHE A 215 11.96 -1.78 -19.69
CA PHE A 215 11.62 -2.26 -18.36
C PHE A 215 12.88 -2.29 -17.50
N TRP A 216 12.75 -1.82 -16.26
CA TRP A 216 13.83 -1.81 -15.28
C TRP A 216 13.48 -2.74 -14.13
N GLN A 217 14.46 -3.52 -13.69
CA GLN A 217 14.38 -4.33 -12.48
C GLN A 217 15.65 -4.06 -11.66
N PRO A 218 15.54 -3.40 -10.49
CA PRO A 218 16.67 -3.25 -9.58
C PRO A 218 17.08 -4.59 -8.95
#